data_AF-A0A1G2V190-F1
#
_entry.id   AF-A0A1G2V190-F1
#
_cell.length_a   1.000
_cell.length_b   1.000
_cell.length_c   1.000
_cell.angle_alpha   90.00
_cell.angle_beta   90.00
_cell.angle_gamma   90.00
#
_symmetry.space_group_name_H-M   'P 1'
#
loop_
_entity.id
_entity.type
_entity.pdbx_description
1 polymer ?
#
loop_
_entity_poly.entity_id
_entity_poly.type
_entity_poly.pdbx_seq_one_letter_code
_entity_poly.pdbx_strand_id
1 'polypeptide(L)'
;MGIKGIILAATNLVTSVLIPLAFALCLLYFFWGVAKYIKDGAGSDQAAAEGKRIMGWGIVGLFVAFSVWGIISFIQSELQISPLQKTTLQN
;
A
#
# COMPACT_ATOMS: atom_id res chain seq x y z
N MET A 1 29.55 12.97 -2.75
CA MET A 1 28.18 12.40 -2.80
C MET A 1 27.66 12.55 -4.22
N GLY A 2 27.90 11.56 -5.09
CA GLY A 2 27.49 11.62 -6.51
C GLY A 2 26.06 11.13 -6.74
N ILE A 3 25.67 11.01 -8.01
CA ILE A 3 24.35 10.57 -8.50
C ILE A 3 23.85 9.29 -7.79
N LYS A 4 24.76 8.36 -7.44
CA LYS A 4 24.43 7.14 -6.69
C LYS A 4 23.75 7.42 -5.34
N GLY A 5 24.15 8.47 -4.63
CA GLY A 5 23.54 8.86 -3.35
C GLY A 5 22.09 9.35 -3.51
N ILE A 6 21.81 10.07 -4.59
CA ILE A 6 20.45 10.55 -4.91
C ILE A 6 19.54 9.36 -5.26
N ILE A 7 20.03 8.41 -6.06
CA ILE A 7 19.27 7.22 -6.44
C ILE A 7 18.96 6.35 -5.21
N LEU A 8 19.94 6.14 -4.33
CA LEU A 8 19.74 5.38 -3.09
C LEU A 8 18.77 6.08 -2.15
N ALA A 9 18.90 7.40 -1.97
CA ALA A 9 17.97 8.17 -1.14
C ALA A 9 16.54 8.13 -1.69
N ALA A 10 16.36 8.29 -3.00
CA ALA A 10 15.06 8.19 -3.65
C ALA A 10 14.46 6.79 -3.50
N THR A 11 15.25 5.74 -3.74
CA THR A 11 14.79 4.36 -3.60
C THR A 11 14.34 4.07 -2.17
N ASN A 12 15.16 4.45 -1.17
CA ASN A 12 14.84 4.25 0.24
C ASN A 12 13.61 5.02 0.69
N LEU A 13 13.41 6.24 0.19
CA LEU A 13 12.22 7.03 0.48
C LEU A 13 10.95 6.34 -0.05
N VAL A 14 11.01 5.85 -1.29
CA VAL A 14 9.88 5.16 -1.92
C VAL A 14 9.57 3.86 -1.18
N THR A 15 10.57 3.02 -0.95
CA THR A 15 10.36 1.68 -0.36
C THR A 15 10.05 1.72 1.13
N SER A 16 10.71 2.59 1.90
CA SER A 16 10.55 2.62 3.36
C SER A 16 9.42 3.52 3.85
N VAL A 17 9.02 4.51 3.07
CA VAL A 17 8.03 5.51 3.49
C VAL A 17 6.82 5.51 2.57
N LEU A 18 7.03 5.70 1.27
CA LEU A 18 5.93 5.97 0.34
C LEU A 18 5.02 4.76 0.12
N ILE A 19 5.59 3.56 -0.04
CA ILE A 19 4.81 2.32 -0.20
C ILE A 19 4.01 2.01 1.08
N PRO A 20 4.62 1.91 2.29
CA PRO A 20 3.85 1.66 3.52
C PRO A 20 2.78 2.72 3.78
N LEU A 21 3.08 3.99 3.50
CA LEU A 21 2.12 5.09 3.66
C LEU A 21 0.94 4.95 2.70
N ALA A 22 1.17 4.60 1.42
CA ALA A 22 0.10 4.38 0.46
C ALA A 22 -0.83 3.23 0.88
N PHE A 23 -0.26 2.13 1.38
CA PHE A 23 -1.05 1.01 1.94
C PHE A 23 -1.87 1.45 3.16
N ALA A 24 -1.27 2.21 4.08
CA ALA A 24 -1.96 2.72 5.26
C ALA A 24 -3.13 3.64 4.88
N LEU A 25 -2.92 4.54 3.91
CA LEU A 25 -3.97 5.43 3.41
C LEU A 25 -5.09 4.65 2.71
N CYS A 26 -4.77 3.65 1.89
CA CYS A 26 -5.76 2.76 1.27
C CYS A 26 -6.61 2.04 2.32
N LEU A 27 -5.96 1.44 3.33
CA LEU A 27 -6.67 0.76 4.43
C LEU A 27 -7.57 1.73 5.19
N LEU A 28 -7.09 2.94 5.49
CA LEU A 28 -7.86 3.96 6.19
C LEU A 28 -9.08 4.40 5.38
N TYR A 29 -8.93 4.59 4.05
CA TYR A 29 -10.04 4.90 3.15
C TYR A 29 -11.06 3.76 3.06
N PHE A 30 -10.59 2.51 3.05
CA PHE A 30 -11.45 1.33 3.08
C PHE A 30 -12.27 1.27 4.37
N PHE A 31 -11.64 1.41 5.55
CA PHE A 31 -12.34 1.42 6.84
C PHE A 31 -13.30 2.59 6.95
N TRP A 32 -12.94 3.77 6.44
CA TRP A 32 -13.83 4.92 6.37
C TRP A 32 -15.08 4.63 5.53
N GLY A 33 -14.92 3.99 4.38
CA GLY A 33 -16.03 3.54 3.53
C GLY A 33 -16.96 2.56 4.24
N VAL A 34 -16.40 1.58 4.96
CA VAL A 34 -17.18 0.61 5.75
C VAL A 34 -17.94 1.31 6.88
N ALA A 35 -17.28 2.19 7.64
CA ALA A 35 -17.91 2.94 8.72
C ALA A 35 -19.07 3.82 8.22
N LYS A 36 -18.87 4.49 7.07
CA LYS A 36 -19.91 5.30 6.43
C LYS A 36 -21.09 4.44 5.95
N TYR A 37 -20.81 3.30 5.31
CA TYR A 37 -21.85 2.36 4.87
C TYR A 37 -22.67 1.81 6.03
N ILE A 38 -22.03 1.44 7.15
CA ILE A 38 -22.73 0.94 8.35
C ILE A 38 -23.57 2.04 8.99
N LYS A 39 -23.05 3.25 9.13
CA LYS A 39 -23.75 4.38 9.75
C LYS A 39 -24.95 4.85 8.93
N ASP A 40 -24.77 4.97 7.62
CA ASP A 40 -25.75 5.61 6.73
C ASP A 40 -26.74 4.60 6.11
N GLY A 41 -26.43 3.30 6.15
CA GLY A 41 -27.31 2.21 5.71
C GLY A 41 -28.63 2.09 6.49
N ALA A 42 -28.76 2.77 7.63
CA ALA A 42 -29.96 2.76 8.46
C ALA A 42 -30.98 3.88 8.16
N GLY A 43 -30.66 4.86 7.28
CA GLY A 43 -31.44 6.10 7.19
C GLY A 43 -31.87 6.60 5.80
N SER A 44 -31.16 6.26 4.71
CA SER A 44 -31.59 6.63 3.35
C SER A 44 -30.89 5.83 2.25
N ASP A 45 -31.62 5.49 1.18
CA ASP A 45 -31.09 4.73 0.03
C ASP A 45 -29.91 5.44 -0.67
N GLN A 46 -29.91 6.77 -0.65
CA GLN A 46 -28.88 7.59 -1.31
C GLN A 46 -27.54 7.50 -0.58
N ALA A 47 -27.55 7.51 0.76
CA ALA A 47 -26.34 7.43 1.55
C ALA A 47 -25.78 5.98 1.60
N ALA A 48 -26.65 4.98 1.54
CA ALA A 48 -26.25 3.58 1.36
C ALA A 48 -25.56 3.36 -0.01
N ALA A 49 -26.04 4.00 -1.08
CA ALA A 49 -25.42 3.94 -2.40
C ALA A 49 -24.02 4.57 -2.40
N GLU A 50 -23.84 5.70 -1.72
CA GLU A 50 -22.53 6.34 -1.60
C GLU A 50 -21.55 5.50 -0.77
N GLY A 51 -21.98 4.92 0.35
CA GLY A 51 -21.18 4.00 1.16
C GLY A 51 -20.70 2.79 0.36
N LYS A 52 -21.58 2.18 -0.45
CA LYS A 52 -21.21 1.07 -1.35
C LYS A 52 -20.16 1.49 -2.39
N ARG A 53 -20.29 2.69 -2.95
CA ARG A 53 -19.31 3.23 -3.91
C ARG A 53 -17.93 3.39 -3.27
N ILE A 54 -17.86 3.98 -2.07
CA ILE A 54 -16.59 4.18 -1.36
C ILE A 54 -15.98 2.83 -0.96
N MET A 55 -16.79 1.87 -0.49
CA MET A 55 -16.34 0.51 -0.19
C MET A 55 -15.75 -0.18 -1.43
N GLY A 56 -16.41 -0.05 -2.59
CA GLY A 56 -15.92 -0.59 -3.86
C GLY A 56 -14.56 -0.02 -4.26
N TRP A 57 -14.39 1.31 -4.18
CA TRP A 57 -13.09 1.94 -4.45
C TRP A 57 -12.00 1.52 -3.46
N GLY A 58 -12.36 1.29 -2.19
CA GLY A 58 -11.44 0.75 -1.19
C GLY A 58 -10.96 -0.67 -1.53
N ILE A 59 -11.86 -1.55 -1.94
CA ILE A 59 -11.52 -2.93 -2.35
C ILE A 59 -10.61 -2.93 -3.58
N VAL A 60 -10.93 -2.11 -4.59
CA VAL A 60 -10.08 -1.98 -5.79
C VAL A 60 -8.70 -1.44 -5.42
N GLY A 61 -8.63 -0.43 -4.55
CA GLY A 61 -7.36 0.11 -4.06
C GLY A 61 -6.51 -0.95 -3.34
N LEU A 62 -7.12 -1.75 -2.46
CA LEU A 62 -6.44 -2.86 -1.78
C LEU A 62 -5.96 -3.91 -2.79
N PHE A 63 -6.80 -4.31 -3.73
CA PHE A 63 -6.44 -5.31 -4.75
C PHE A 63 -5.22 -4.86 -5.55
N VAL A 64 -5.18 -3.61 -6.03
CA VAL A 64 -4.03 -3.07 -6.77
C VAL A 64 -2.78 -3.03 -5.88
N ALA A 65 -2.90 -2.57 -4.64
CA ALA A 65 -1.76 -2.50 -3.73
C ALA A 65 -1.16 -3.89 -3.48
N PHE A 66 -2.00 -4.89 -3.14
CA PHE A 66 -1.57 -6.28 -2.95
C PHE A 66 -1.02 -6.92 -4.23
N SER A 67 -1.60 -6.62 -5.39
CA SER A 67 -1.12 -7.12 -6.69
C SER A 67 0.29 -6.62 -6.99
N VAL A 68 0.54 -5.32 -6.82
CA VAL A 68 1.87 -4.73 -7.04
C VAL A 68 2.89 -5.30 -6.06
N TRP A 69 2.56 -5.39 -4.76
CA TRP A 69 3.47 -5.96 -3.77
C TRP A 69 3.76 -7.44 -4.02
N GLY A 70 2.74 -8.22 -4.39
CA GLY A 70 2.88 -9.63 -4.74
C GLY A 70 3.79 -9.84 -5.94
N ILE A 71 3.62 -9.04 -7.00
CA ILE A 71 4.49 -9.09 -8.19
C ILE A 71 5.93 -8.69 -7.84
N ILE A 72 6.12 -7.62 -7.06
CA ILE A 72 7.45 -7.19 -6.61
C ILE A 72 8.13 -8.30 -5.80
N SER A 73 7.43 -8.89 -4.83
CA SER A 73 7.96 -9.97 -4.00
C SER A 73 8.29 -11.21 -4.82
N PHE A 74 7.44 -11.54 -5.80
CA PHE A 74 7.66 -12.67 -6.70
C PHE A 74 8.89 -12.46 -7.58
N ILE A 75 9.03 -11.29 -8.19
CA ILE A 75 10.21 -10.97 -9.00
C ILE A 75 11.47 -10.95 -8.12
N GLN A 76 11.40 -10.43 -6.89
CA GLN A 76 12.53 -10.45 -5.95
C GLN A 76 12.97 -11.87 -5.59
N SER A 77 12.02 -12.79 -5.38
CA SER A 77 12.34 -14.19 -5.06
C SER A 77 12.94 -14.91 -6.27
N GLU A 78 12.38 -14.73 -7.46
CA GLU A 78 12.88 -15.38 -8.69
C GLU A 78 14.25 -14.85 -9.11
N LEU A 79 14.50 -13.55 -8.94
CA LEU A 79 15.79 -12.94 -9.28
C LEU A 79 16.84 -13.07 -8.16
N GLN A 80 16.54 -13.79 -7.07
CA GLN A 80 17.37 -13.91 -5.87
C GLN A 80 17.95 -12.57 -5.42
N ILE A 81 17.16 -11.50 -5.50
CA ILE A 81 17.58 -10.18 -5.03
C ILE A 81 17.55 -10.21 -3.51
N SER A 82 18.63 -10.71 -2.92
CA SER A 82 18.88 -10.60 -1.49
C SER A 82 18.77 -9.13 -1.11
N PRO A 83 17.91 -8.75 -0.14
CA PRO A 83 18.09 -7.47 0.54
C PRO A 83 19.51 -7.53 1.09
N LEU A 84 20.42 -6.75 0.50
CA LEU A 84 21.88 -6.81 0.74
C LEU A 84 22.13 -7.03 2.22
N GLN A 85 22.35 -8.30 2.55
CA GLN A 85 22.28 -8.78 3.90
C GLN A 85 23.43 -8.10 4.63
N LYS A 86 23.12 -7.70 5.86
CA LYS A 86 23.96 -7.02 6.83
C LYS A 86 25.17 -7.91 7.23
N THR A 87 26.05 -8.23 6.29
CA THR A 87 27.03 -9.33 6.39
C THR A 87 28.41 -8.90 6.89
N THR A 88 28.60 -7.68 7.42
CA THR A 88 29.97 -7.25 7.83
C THR A 88 30.09 -6.50 9.16
N LEU A 89 29.12 -6.56 10.08
CA LEU A 89 29.31 -6.05 11.45
C LEU A 89 28.89 -7.05 12.53
N GLN A 90 29.24 -8.32 12.33
CA GLN A 90 29.28 -9.37 13.36
C GLN A 90 30.67 -10.04 13.40
N ASN A 91 31.74 -9.28 13.17
CA ASN A 91 33.13 -9.57 13.56
C ASN A 91 33.93 -8.26 13.57
#